data_AF-A0A2V9D7N7-F1
#
_entry.id   AF-A0A2V9D7N7-F1
#
_cell.length_a   1.000
_cell.length_b   1.000
_cell.length_c   1.000
_cell.angle_alpha   90.00
_cell.angle_beta   90.00
_cell.angle_gamma   90.00
#
_symmetry.space_group_name_H-M   'P 1'
#
loop_
_entity.id
_entity.type
_entity.pdbx_description
1 polymer ?
#
loop_
_entity_poly.entity_id
_entity_poly.type
_entity_poly.pdbx_seq_one_letter_code
_entity_poly.pdbx_strand_id
1 'polypeptide(L)' 'FNRITQQAIRRGTFRSVKELVAKIDAFVQSSNASARPFVWTATADSIFAKVQRLCERISGTGH' A
#
# COMPACT_ATOMS: atom_id res chain seq x y z
N PHE A 1 5.81 -4.69 2.51
CA PHE A 1 6.90 -5.70 2.49
C PHE A 1 6.65 -6.91 3.41
N ASN A 2 5.96 -6.78 4.56
CA ASN A 2 5.80 -7.87 5.53
C ASN A 2 5.12 -9.17 5.00
N ARG A 3 4.13 -9.06 4.08
CA ARG A 3 3.33 -10.22 3.62
C ARG A 3 4.15 -11.22 2.79
N ILE A 4 4.90 -10.75 1.79
CA ILE A 4 5.73 -11.62 0.95
C ILE A 4 6.86 -12.27 1.75
N THR A 5 7.44 -11.53 2.70
CA THR A 5 8.51 -12.06 3.57
C THR A 5 8.02 -13.22 4.43
N GLN A 6 6.87 -13.09 5.09
CA GLN A 6 6.32 -14.13 5.97
C GLN A 6 5.76 -15.34 5.20
N GLN A 7 5.16 -15.11 4.03
CA GLN A 7 4.45 -16.16 3.29
C GLN A 7 5.34 -16.91 2.30
N ALA A 8 6.22 -16.20 1.57
CA ALA A 8 6.99 -16.79 0.49
C ALA A 8 8.47 -16.96 0.85
N ILE A 9 9.09 -15.96 1.51
CA ILE A 9 10.56 -15.93 1.67
C ILE A 9 11.01 -16.73 2.89
N ARG A 10 10.40 -16.54 4.06
CA ARG A 10 10.87 -17.14 5.33
C ARG A 10 10.55 -18.64 5.47
N ARG A 11 9.60 -19.15 4.67
CA ARG A 11 9.21 -20.57 4.63
C ARG A 11 9.74 -21.31 3.40
N GLY A 12 10.39 -20.60 2.48
CA GLY A 12 10.94 -21.17 1.25
C GLY A 12 12.43 -21.48 1.41
N THR A 13 12.84 -22.69 1.05
CA THR A 13 14.24 -23.02 0.80
C THR A 13 14.48 -22.86 -0.70
N PHE A 14 15.35 -21.94 -1.11
CA PHE A 14 15.64 -21.67 -2.52
C PHE A 14 17.02 -22.23 -2.85
N ARG A 15 17.10 -23.03 -3.91
CA ARG A 15 18.36 -23.61 -4.41
C ARG A 15 19.16 -22.61 -5.24
N SER A 16 18.54 -21.50 -5.67
CA SER A 16 19.22 -20.42 -6.39
C SER A 16 18.44 -19.09 -6.30
N VAL A 17 19.12 -17.99 -6.59
CA VAL A 17 18.50 -16.65 -6.70
C VAL A 17 17.41 -16.63 -7.79
N LYS A 18 17.62 -17.35 -8.89
CA LYS A 18 16.65 -17.44 -9.99
C LYS A 18 15.32 -18.05 -9.53
N GLU A 19 15.39 -19.05 -8.65
CA GLU A 19 14.20 -19.67 -8.04
C GLU A 19 13.47 -18.72 -7.08
N LEU A 20 14.23 -17.93 -6.29
CA LEU A 20 13.65 -16.90 -5.43
C LEU A 20 12.89 -15.84 -6.26
N VAL A 21 13.48 -15.37 -7.36
CA VAL A 21 12.84 -14.39 -8.25
C VAL A 21 11.55 -14.96 -8.84
N ALA A 22 11.58 -16.19 -9.36
CA ALA A 22 10.39 -16.84 -9.92
C ALA A 22 9.26 -17.00 -8.89
N LYS A 23 9.61 -17.29 -7.62
CA LYS A 23 8.64 -17.39 -6.53
C LYS A 23 8.04 -16.04 -6.15
N ILE A 24 8.85 -14.96 -6.18
CA ILE A 24 8.36 -13.59 -5.98
C ILE A 24 7.40 -13.21 -7.10
N ASP A 25 7.75 -13.47 -8.35
CA ASP A 25 6.88 -13.16 -9.49
C ASP A 25 5.55 -13.91 -9.41
N ALA A 26 5.57 -15.21 -9.12
CA ALA A 26 4.35 -16.00 -8.93
C ALA A 26 3.48 -15.48 -7.76
N PHE A 27 4.11 -15.02 -6.68
CA PHE A 27 3.41 -14.42 -5.55
C PHE A 27 2.75 -13.09 -5.94
N VAL A 28 3.46 -12.24 -6.69
CA VAL A 28 2.92 -10.96 -7.20
C VAL A 28 1.76 -11.19 -8.15
N GLN A 29 1.88 -12.13 -9.10
CA GLN A 29 0.83 -12.44 -10.06
C GLN A 29 -0.46 -12.92 -9.36
N SER A 30 -0.35 -13.86 -8.43
CA SER A 30 -1.50 -14.36 -7.66
C SER A 30 -2.10 -13.31 -6.73
N SER A 31 -1.26 -12.50 -6.09
CA SER A 31 -1.71 -11.40 -5.24
C SER A 31 -2.42 -10.31 -6.05
N ASN A 32 -1.93 -9.99 -7.24
CA ASN A 32 -2.52 -8.99 -8.13
C ASN A 32 -3.82 -9.48 -8.77
N ALA A 33 -3.93 -10.76 -9.12
CA ALA A 33 -5.15 -11.34 -9.68
C ALA A 33 -6.37 -11.20 -8.74
N SER A 34 -6.13 -11.16 -7.42
CA SER A 34 -7.17 -10.95 -6.40
C SER A 34 -7.09 -9.58 -5.72
N ALA A 35 -6.17 -8.71 -6.17
CA ALA A 35 -5.97 -7.41 -5.55
C ALA A 35 -7.20 -6.55 -5.76
N ARG A 36 -7.83 -6.15 -4.65
CA ARG A 36 -8.81 -5.08 -4.70
C ARG A 36 -8.06 -3.78 -4.94
N PRO A 37 -8.34 -3.06 -6.04
CA PRO A 37 -7.72 -1.76 -6.26
C PRO A 37 -8.01 -0.88 -5.06
N PHE A 38 -7.00 -0.12 -4.64
CA PHE A 38 -7.21 0.91 -3.64
C PHE A 38 -8.11 1.98 -4.26
N VAL A 39 -9.38 1.97 -3.88
CA VAL A 39 -10.34 2.98 -4.32
C VAL A 39 -10.13 4.19 -3.44
N TRP A 40 -9.90 5.34 -4.06
CA TRP A 40 -9.93 6.63 -3.38
C TRP A 40 -11.35 6.85 -2.85
N THR A 41 -11.54 6.67 -1.55
CA THR A 41 -12.84 6.83 -0.88
C THR A 41 -13.17 8.31 -0.64
N ALA A 42 -12.17 9.17 -0.58
CA ALA A 42 -12.35 10.61 -0.47
C ALA A 42 -12.46 11.22 -1.87
N THR A 43 -13.56 11.92 -2.13
CA THR A 43 -13.68 12.79 -3.30
C THR A 43 -12.71 13.97 -3.17
N ALA A 44 -12.36 14.57 -4.31
CA ALA A 44 -11.52 15.79 -4.32
C ALA A 44 -12.13 16.88 -3.41
N ASP A 45 -13.44 17.06 -3.44
CA ASP A 45 -14.16 18.01 -2.58
C ASP A 45 -14.00 17.70 -1.09
N SER A 46 -14.03 16.42 -0.70
CA SER A 46 -13.82 16.00 0.70
C SER A 46 -12.41 16.31 1.17
N ILE A 47 -11.42 16.21 0.27
CA ILE A 47 -10.03 16.58 0.55
C ILE A 47 -9.92 18.09 0.72
N PHE A 48 -10.47 18.89 -0.21
CA PHE A 48 -10.44 20.35 -0.12
C PHE A 48 -11.17 20.88 1.11
N ALA A 49 -12.33 20.32 1.46
CA ALA A 49 -13.07 20.68 2.67
C ALA A 49 -12.27 20.40 3.95
N LYS A 50 -11.49 19.30 4.00
CA LYS A 50 -10.59 19.03 5.13
C LYS A 50 -9.45 20.03 5.22
N VAL A 51 -8.85 20.39 4.08
CA VAL A 51 -7.78 21.39 4.02
C VAL A 51 -8.30 22.76 4.46
N GLN A 52 -9.46 23.18 3.98
CA GLN A 52 -10.08 24.45 4.37
C GLN A 52 -10.34 24.51 5.88
N ARG A 53 -10.97 23.48 6.47
CA ARG A 53 -11.19 23.41 7.93
C ARG A 53 -9.89 23.45 8.73
N LEU A 54 -8.83 22.80 8.22
CA LEU A 54 -7.53 22.85 8.84
C LEU A 54 -6.97 24.28 8.80
N CYS A 55 -7.00 24.93 7.65
CA CYS A 55 -6.57 26.31 7.46
C CYS A 55 -7.33 27.28 8.38
N GLU A 56 -8.65 27.19 8.46
CA GLU A 56 -9.47 28.01 9.37
C GLU A 56 -9.03 27.84 10.83
N ARG A 57 -8.80 26.58 11.26
CA ARG A 57 -8.44 26.27 12.64
C ARG A 57 -7.04 26.75 13.02
N ILE A 58 -6.07 26.69 12.11
CA ILE A 58 -4.70 27.18 12.37
C ILE A 58 -4.57 28.69 12.20
N SER A 59 -5.39 29.29 11.33
CA SER A 59 -5.41 30.75 11.12
C SER A 59 -6.00 31.50 12.32
N GLY A 60 -6.89 30.86 13.09
CA GLY A 60 -7.42 31.40 14.34
C GLY A 60 -6.53 31.23 15.56
N THR A 61 -5.39 30.54 15.46
CA THR A 61 -4.40 30.40 16.54
C THR A 61 -3.24 31.40 16.45
N GLY A 62 -3.42 32.48 15.69
CA GLY A 62 -2.51 33.63 15.68
C GLY A 62 -3.07 34.78 16.50
N HIS A 63 -2.64 34.85 17.77
CA HIS A 63 -2.67 36.01 18.69
C HIS A 63 -4.01 36.73 18.95
#